data_AF-A0A0B2UHW3-F1
#
_entry.id   AF-A0A0B2UHW3-F1
#
_cell.length_a   1.000
_cell.length_b   1.000
_cell.length_c   1.000
_cell.angle_alpha   90.00
_cell.angle_beta   90.00
_cell.angle_gamma   90.00
#
_symmetry.space_group_name_H-M   'P 1'
#
loop_
_entity.id
_entity.type
_entity.pdbx_description
1 polymer ?
#
loop_
_entity_poly.entity_id
_entity_poly.type
_entity_poly.pdbx_seq_one_letter_code
_entity_poly.pdbx_strand_id
1 'polypeptide(L)'
;MMIYRVIDLIVREDTFKLFTNRSGSSVFDALEEAPRIKTVEDFENRIRGYFNRILQMASEDSLYFNEACRMLNFAERVFKELRELNDFVIDSGIKNPMDDVVRMYEESLKRFVEDVDAPVVREHVKFIIS
;
A
#
# COMPACT_ATOMS: atom_id res chain seq x y z
N MET A 1 -0.64 -4.81 -10.25
CA MET A 1 -1.36 -5.50 -9.14
C MET A 1 -1.09 -4.75 -7.85
N MET A 2 -2.09 -4.53 -7.00
CA MET A 2 -2.02 -3.73 -5.76
C MET A 2 -0.88 -4.14 -4.80
N ILE A 3 -0.57 -5.45 -4.73
CA ILE A 3 0.54 -6.00 -3.94
C ILE A 3 1.89 -5.40 -4.35
N TYR A 4 2.17 -5.24 -5.64
CA TYR A 4 3.43 -4.65 -6.11
C TYR A 4 3.61 -3.20 -5.65
N ARG A 5 2.51 -2.43 -5.55
CA ARG A 5 2.58 -1.05 -5.05
C ARG A 5 2.92 -0.99 -3.56
N VAL A 6 2.37 -1.91 -2.76
CA VAL A 6 2.71 -2.00 -1.33
C VAL A 6 4.16 -2.42 -1.13
N ILE A 7 4.65 -3.36 -1.95
CA ILE A 7 6.06 -3.73 -1.96
C ILE A 7 6.94 -2.52 -2.30
N ASP A 8 6.58 -1.75 -3.33
CA ASP A 8 7.32 -0.54 -3.70
C ASP A 8 7.34 0.49 -2.56
N LEU A 9 6.23 0.65 -1.84
CA LEU A 9 6.16 1.52 -0.66
C LEU A 9 7.11 1.04 0.45
N ILE A 10 7.10 -0.26 0.75
CA ILE A 10 8.02 -0.85 1.74
C ILE A 10 9.48 -0.66 1.32
N VAL A 11 9.80 -0.86 0.04
CA VAL A 11 11.16 -0.67 -0.50
C VAL A 11 11.60 0.78 -0.38
N ARG A 12 10.71 1.74 -0.63
CA ARG A 12 11.03 3.17 -0.50
C ARG A 12 11.19 3.60 0.94
N GLU A 13 10.37 3.05 1.84
CA GLU A 13 10.40 3.39 3.26
C GLU A 13 11.63 2.82 3.97
N ASP A 14 12.14 1.65 3.56
CA ASP A 14 13.38 1.05 4.07
C ASP A 14 14.60 1.89 3.66
N THR A 15 14.86 2.93 4.45
CA THR A 15 15.86 3.98 4.18
C THR A 15 17.27 3.42 4.26
N PHE A 16 17.50 2.51 5.21
CA PHE A 16 18.80 1.88 5.45
C PHE A 16 19.02 0.61 4.64
N LYS A 17 18.02 0.17 3.86
CA LYS A 17 18.05 -1.07 3.07
C LYS A 17 18.35 -2.30 3.94
N LEU A 18 17.86 -2.32 5.18
CA LEU A 18 18.12 -3.43 6.10
C LEU A 18 17.26 -4.65 5.79
N PHE A 19 16.10 -4.45 5.18
CA PHE A 19 15.07 -5.47 5.00
C PHE A 19 14.76 -5.74 3.53
N THR A 20 15.21 -4.86 2.63
CA THR A 20 14.93 -4.91 1.19
C THR A 20 16.19 -5.12 0.35
N ASN A 21 17.35 -5.33 1.00
CA ASN A 21 18.58 -5.69 0.31
C ASN A 21 18.65 -7.20 0.03
N ARG A 22 19.23 -7.58 -1.12
CA ARG A 22 19.34 -8.97 -1.59
C ARG A 22 20.47 -9.77 -0.93
N SER A 23 21.33 -9.13 -0.15
CA SER A 23 22.52 -9.76 0.45
C SER A 23 22.27 -10.37 1.84
N GLY A 24 21.01 -10.54 2.27
CA GLY A 24 20.64 -11.12 3.57
C GLY A 24 19.16 -11.51 3.62
N SER A 25 18.67 -11.93 4.80
CA SER A 25 17.26 -12.28 4.98
C SER A 25 16.37 -11.06 4.72
N SER A 26 15.69 -11.06 3.59
CA SER A 26 14.90 -9.94 3.13
C SER A 26 13.41 -10.22 3.29
N VAL A 27 12.63 -9.15 3.26
CA VAL A 27 11.18 -9.22 3.23
C VAL A 27 10.69 -10.03 2.02
N PHE A 28 11.43 -10.04 0.90
CA PHE A 28 11.07 -10.81 -0.29
C PHE A 28 11.12 -12.31 -0.05
N ASP A 29 12.05 -12.79 0.79
CA ASP A 29 12.16 -14.21 1.12
C ASP A 29 10.88 -14.69 1.81
N ALA A 30 10.35 -13.87 2.73
CA ALA A 30 9.07 -14.16 3.39
C ALA A 30 7.90 -14.23 2.41
N LEU A 31 7.95 -13.48 1.30
CA LEU A 31 6.91 -13.45 0.27
C LEU A 31 6.99 -14.61 -0.72
N GLU A 32 8.17 -15.22 -0.87
CA GLU A 32 8.39 -16.39 -1.73
C GLU A 32 8.10 -17.72 -1.02
N GLU A 33 8.12 -17.74 0.31
CA GLU A 33 7.80 -18.93 1.11
C GLU A 33 6.35 -19.41 0.89
N ALA A 34 6.18 -20.73 0.69
CA ALA A 34 4.86 -21.36 0.56
C ALA A 34 4.02 -21.30 1.86
N PRO A 35 2.68 -21.23 1.78
CA PRO A 35 1.85 -21.22 0.57
C PRO A 35 1.88 -19.88 -0.17
N ARG A 36 1.62 -19.90 -1.49
CA ARG A 36 1.51 -18.67 -2.30
C ARG A 36 0.43 -17.76 -1.73
N ILE A 37 0.76 -16.48 -1.63
CA ILE A 37 -0.14 -15.40 -1.23
C ILE A 37 -1.31 -15.33 -2.21
N LYS A 38 -2.54 -15.47 -1.70
CA LYS A 38 -3.77 -15.40 -2.51
C LYS A 38 -4.60 -14.16 -2.18
N THR A 39 -4.50 -13.66 -0.95
CA THR A 39 -5.27 -12.52 -0.46
C THR A 39 -4.37 -11.40 0.05
N VAL A 40 -4.94 -10.20 0.22
CA VAL A 40 -4.26 -9.06 0.86
C VAL A 40 -3.97 -9.36 2.33
N GLU A 41 -4.85 -10.11 2.99
CA GLU A 41 -4.68 -10.53 4.38
C GLU A 41 -3.51 -11.51 4.52
N ASP A 42 -3.37 -12.48 3.61
CA ASP A 42 -2.20 -13.38 3.57
C ASP A 42 -0.90 -12.57 3.45
N PHE A 43 -0.92 -11.55 2.59
CA PHE A 43 0.22 -10.69 2.33
C PHE A 43 0.58 -9.85 3.57
N GLU A 44 -0.42 -9.22 4.20
CA GLU A 44 -0.24 -8.48 5.46
C GLU A 44 0.34 -9.35 6.56
N ASN A 45 -0.22 -10.53 6.77
CA ASN A 45 0.25 -11.48 7.78
C ASN A 45 1.70 -11.91 7.52
N ARG A 46 2.09 -12.05 6.24
CA ARG A 46 3.48 -12.38 5.86
C ARG A 46 4.45 -11.26 6.21
N ILE A 47 4.10 -10.02 5.86
CA ILE A 47 4.93 -8.83 6.14
C ILE A 47 5.05 -8.60 7.64
N ARG A 48 3.92 -8.65 8.38
CA ARG A 48 3.93 -8.51 9.84
C ARG A 48 4.73 -9.63 10.50
N GLY A 49 4.54 -10.87 10.04
CA GLY A 49 5.29 -12.04 10.52
C GLY A 49 6.79 -11.88 10.34
N TYR A 50 7.24 -11.36 9.19
CA TYR A 50 8.66 -11.08 8.94
C TYR A 50 9.23 -10.09 9.97
N PHE A 51 8.61 -8.92 10.15
CA PHE A 51 9.12 -7.93 11.09
C PHE A 51 9.04 -8.39 12.54
N ASN A 52 7.97 -9.10 12.93
CA ASN A 52 7.85 -9.67 14.27
C ASN A 52 8.97 -10.67 14.58
N ARG A 53 9.40 -11.48 13.61
CA ARG A 53 10.56 -12.37 13.78
C ARG A 53 11.85 -11.59 14.02
N ILE A 54 12.05 -10.50 13.29
CA ILE A 54 13.21 -9.63 13.49
C ILE A 54 13.20 -9.04 14.90
N LEU A 55 12.05 -8.54 15.35
CA LEU A 55 11.90 -7.98 16.69
C LEU A 55 12.17 -9.00 17.80
N GLN A 56 11.86 -10.28 17.58
CA GLN A 56 12.17 -11.35 18.53
C GLN A 56 13.66 -11.74 18.55
N MET A 57 14.39 -11.52 17.45
CA MET A 57 15.79 -11.94 17.30
C MET A 57 16.79 -10.80 17.54
N ALA A 58 16.40 -9.56 17.28
CA ALA A 58 17.25 -8.40 17.41
C ALA A 58 17.32 -7.93 18.88
N SER A 59 18.48 -7.43 19.29
CA SER A 59 18.63 -6.74 20.58
C SER A 59 17.82 -5.44 20.56
N GLU A 60 17.09 -5.13 21.63
CA GLU A 60 16.22 -3.95 21.73
C GLU A 60 16.96 -2.63 21.45
N ASP A 61 18.24 -2.55 21.82
CA ASP A 61 19.08 -1.36 21.61
C ASP A 61 19.68 -1.28 20.19
N SER A 62 19.42 -2.27 19.33
CA SER A 62 19.98 -2.32 17.99
C SER A 62 19.23 -1.43 17.00
N LEU A 63 19.97 -0.90 16.01
CA LEU A 63 19.37 -0.22 14.86
C LEU A 63 18.34 -1.12 14.15
N TYR A 64 18.63 -2.41 14.06
CA TYR A 64 17.74 -3.41 13.46
C TYR A 64 16.38 -3.48 14.17
N PHE A 65 16.37 -3.50 15.50
CA PHE A 65 15.13 -3.54 16.28
C PHE A 65 14.30 -2.27 16.08
N ASN A 66 14.94 -1.10 16.24
CA ASN A 66 14.28 0.20 16.09
C ASN A 66 13.69 0.38 14.68
N GLU A 67 14.44 0.01 13.66
CA GLU A 67 14.00 0.12 12.27
C GLU A 67 12.91 -0.91 11.92
N ALA A 68 12.97 -2.12 12.49
CA ALA A 68 11.91 -3.11 12.31
C ALA A 68 10.59 -2.67 12.96
N CYS A 69 10.64 -2.05 14.14
CA CYS A 69 9.47 -1.43 14.78
C CYS A 69 8.86 -0.33 13.88
N ARG A 70 9.71 0.56 13.35
CA ARG A 70 9.28 1.63 12.45
C ARG A 70 8.61 1.09 11.19
N MET A 71 9.23 0.09 10.57
CA MET A 71 8.75 -0.54 9.34
C MET A 71 7.48 -1.36 9.56
N LEU A 72 7.34 -2.05 10.70
CA LEU A 72 6.11 -2.73 11.09
C LEU A 72 4.95 -1.74 11.22
N ASN A 73 5.15 -0.64 11.96
CA ASN A 73 4.15 0.41 12.11
C ASN A 73 3.78 1.08 10.78
N PHE A 74 4.75 1.21 9.86
CA PHE A 74 4.47 1.68 8.51
C PHE A 74 3.60 0.69 7.73
N ALA A 75 3.97 -0.59 7.72
CA ALA A 75 3.21 -1.63 7.03
C ALA A 75 1.76 -1.70 7.56
N GLU A 76 1.57 -1.69 8.88
CA GLU A 76 0.24 -1.72 9.49
C GLU A 76 -0.64 -0.53 9.07
N ARG A 77 -0.05 0.68 8.94
CA ARG A 77 -0.77 1.85 8.42
C ARG A 77 -1.18 1.67 6.97
N VAL A 78 -0.27 1.21 6.11
CA VAL A 78 -0.57 0.96 4.69
C VAL A 78 -1.71 -0.05 4.55
N PHE A 79 -1.69 -1.15 5.29
CA PHE A 79 -2.76 -2.15 5.25
C PHE A 79 -4.07 -1.66 5.83
N LYS A 80 -4.03 -0.80 6.86
CA LYS A 80 -5.23 -0.14 7.39
C LYS A 80 -5.87 0.76 6.34
N GLU A 81 -5.10 1.63 5.68
CA GLU A 81 -5.60 2.50 4.61
C GLU A 81 -6.18 1.69 3.44
N LEU A 82 -5.55 0.57 3.08
CA LEU A 82 -6.08 -0.32 2.04
C LEU A 82 -7.42 -0.96 2.41
N ARG A 83 -7.61 -1.35 3.68
CA ARG A 83 -8.90 -1.86 4.16
C ARG A 83 -9.96 -0.77 4.12
N GLU A 84 -9.66 0.42 4.62
CA GLU A 84 -10.59 1.55 4.60
C GLU A 84 -11.01 1.93 3.17
N LEU A 85 -10.07 1.89 2.22
CA LEU A 85 -10.38 2.08 0.80
C LEU A 85 -11.27 0.96 0.25
N ASN A 86 -11.01 -0.30 0.61
CA ASN A 86 -11.79 -1.42 0.12
C ASN A 86 -13.21 -1.42 0.72
N ASP A 87 -13.36 -1.11 2.00
CA ASP A 87 -14.64 -0.96 2.68
C ASP A 87 -15.44 0.20 2.07
N PHE A 88 -14.79 1.33 1.77
CA PHE A 88 -15.41 2.43 1.03
C PHE A 88 -15.89 2.02 -0.37
N VAL A 89 -15.10 1.26 -1.12
CA VAL A 89 -15.48 0.76 -2.46
C VAL A 89 -16.67 -0.20 -2.39
N ILE A 90 -16.68 -1.09 -1.39
CA ILE A 90 -17.77 -2.05 -1.15
C ILE A 90 -19.05 -1.32 -0.73
N ASP A 91 -18.99 -0.40 0.23
CA ASP A 91 -20.14 0.39 0.71
C ASP A 91 -20.68 1.35 -0.37
N SER A 92 -19.80 1.83 -1.26
CA SER A 92 -20.20 2.68 -2.38
C SER A 92 -20.83 1.91 -3.55
N GLY A 93 -20.77 0.56 -3.56
CA GLY A 93 -21.28 -0.27 -4.65
C GLY A 93 -20.53 -0.11 -5.99
N ILE A 94 -19.28 0.36 -5.96
CA ILE A 94 -18.52 0.74 -7.15
C ILE A 94 -17.76 -0.46 -7.72
N LYS A 95 -18.05 -0.79 -8.99
CA LYS A 95 -17.54 -2.01 -9.66
C LYS A 95 -16.21 -1.83 -10.40
N ASN A 96 -15.63 -0.63 -10.49
CA ASN A 96 -14.46 -0.41 -11.36
C ASN A 96 -13.44 0.61 -10.79
N PRO A 97 -12.16 0.23 -10.59
CA PRO A 97 -11.09 1.11 -10.09
C PRO A 97 -10.82 2.36 -10.95
N MET A 98 -11.22 2.34 -12.22
CA MET A 98 -11.05 3.48 -13.13
C MET A 98 -12.04 4.61 -12.84
N ASP A 99 -13.22 4.28 -12.31
CA ASP A 99 -14.22 5.29 -11.92
C ASP A 99 -13.75 6.07 -10.67
N ASP A 100 -12.89 5.47 -9.83
CA ASP A 100 -12.26 6.14 -8.68
C ASP A 100 -11.23 7.20 -9.10
N VAL A 101 -10.37 6.91 -10.09
CA VAL A 101 -9.38 7.89 -10.56
C VAL A 101 -10.07 9.09 -11.18
N VAL A 102 -11.12 8.84 -11.98
CA VAL A 102 -11.93 9.90 -12.60
C VAL A 102 -12.66 10.71 -11.53
N ARG A 103 -13.27 10.06 -10.54
CA ARG A 103 -14.00 10.73 -9.45
C ARG A 103 -13.08 11.53 -8.54
N MET A 104 -11.92 11.01 -8.15
CA MET A 104 -10.94 11.76 -7.33
C MET A 104 -10.40 12.99 -8.07
N TYR A 105 -10.18 12.89 -9.39
CA TYR A 105 -9.82 14.04 -10.21
C TYR A 105 -10.97 15.04 -10.33
N GLU A 106 -12.22 14.58 -10.55
CA GLU A 106 -13.42 15.43 -10.55
C GLU A 106 -13.59 16.18 -9.22
N GLU A 107 -13.42 15.51 -8.08
CA GLU A 107 -13.54 16.11 -6.75
C GLU A 107 -12.41 17.10 -6.45
N SER A 108 -11.19 16.79 -6.87
CA SER A 108 -10.05 17.73 -6.78
C SER A 108 -10.31 18.99 -7.60
N LEU A 109 -10.80 18.84 -8.84
CA LEU A 109 -11.09 19.96 -9.74
C LEU A 109 -12.26 20.83 -9.24
N LYS A 110 -13.32 20.22 -8.70
CA LYS A 110 -14.46 20.94 -8.10
C LYS A 110 -14.06 21.79 -6.89
N ARG A 111 -13.01 21.40 -6.16
CA ARG A 111 -12.47 22.21 -5.05
C ARG A 111 -11.67 23.43 -5.52
N PHE A 112 -11.21 23.44 -6.77
CA PHE A 112 -10.41 24.53 -7.34
C PHE A 112 -11.24 25.51 -8.17
N VAL A 113 -12.41 25.12 -8.66
CA VAL A 113 -13.21 25.94 -9.58
C VAL A 113 -14.69 25.80 -9.23
N GLU A 114 -15.29 26.88 -8.71
CA GLU A 114 -16.64 26.86 -8.09
C GLU A 114 -17.81 26.61 -9.07
N ASP A 115 -17.58 26.58 -10.39
CA ASP A 115 -18.66 26.54 -11.39
C ASP A 115 -18.37 25.64 -12.60
N VAL A 116 -17.68 24.50 -12.40
CA VAL A 116 -17.40 23.60 -13.52
C VAL A 116 -18.47 22.54 -13.69
N ASP A 117 -19.08 22.55 -14.87
CA ASP A 117 -20.09 21.61 -15.31
C ASP A 117 -19.52 20.17 -15.29
N ALA A 118 -19.96 19.38 -14.31
CA ALA A 118 -19.45 18.04 -14.02
C ALA A 118 -19.41 17.08 -15.23
N PRO A 119 -20.35 17.11 -16.19
CA PRO A 119 -20.29 16.28 -17.39
C PRO A 119 -19.09 16.59 -18.29
N VAL A 120 -18.70 17.87 -18.41
CA VAL A 120 -17.58 18.31 -19.26
C VAL A 120 -16.25 17.88 -18.66
N VAL A 121 -16.10 17.99 -17.33
CA VAL A 121 -14.90 17.48 -16.62
C VAL A 121 -14.76 15.99 -16.82
N ARG A 122 -15.87 15.24 -16.69
CA ARG A 122 -15.89 13.80 -16.87
C ARG A 122 -15.42 13.38 -18.25
N GLU A 123 -15.87 14.08 -19.28
CA GLU A 123 -15.49 13.80 -20.67
C GLU A 123 -14.01 14.13 -20.92
N HIS A 124 -13.53 15.25 -20.39
CA HIS A 124 -12.13 15.65 -20.51
C HIS A 124 -11.16 14.70 -19.79
N VAL A 125 -11.52 14.28 -18.58
CA VAL A 125 -10.73 13.32 -17.80
C VAL A 125 -10.72 11.95 -18.49
N LYS A 126 -11.86 11.51 -19.06
CA LYS A 126 -11.90 10.29 -19.86
C LYS A 126 -11.00 10.36 -21.09
N PHE A 127 -10.99 11.49 -21.81
CA PHE A 127 -10.15 11.71 -22.99
C PHE A 127 -8.65 11.65 -22.66
N ILE A 128 -8.21 12.18 -21.51
CA ILE A 128 -6.80 12.16 -21.09
C ILE A 128 -6.35 10.75 -20.69
N ILE A 129 -7.25 9.93 -20.14
CA ILE A 129 -6.94 8.60 -19.60
C ILE A 129 -7.02 7.51 -20.68
N SER A 130 -7.73 7.75 -21.79
CA SER A 130 -7.82 6.87 -22.97
C SER A 130 -6.67 7.05 -23.95
#